data_AF-A0A9D1S994-F1
#
_entry.id   AF-A0A9D1S994-F1
#
_cell.length_a   1.000
_cell.length_b   1.000
_cell.length_c   1.000
_cell.angle_alpha   90.00
_cell.angle_beta   90.00
_cell.angle_gamma   90.00
#
_symmetry.space_group_name_H-M   'P 1'
#
loop_
_entity.id
_entity.type
_entity.pdbx_description
1 polymer ?
#
loop_
_entity_poly.entity_id
_entity_poly.type
_entity_poly.pdbx_seq_one_letter_code
_entity_poly.pdbx_strand_id
1 'polypeptide(L)'
;MSVTLFTIGIIEICTNAEQFFSKKRNYIYLICTILGTMFFRNNGIYVILLSFLFLLFVFRKQYYKSILGVFLTTIVFFYVMTTWGYAKLNIKQGSAKEMFSIPLQFFARLEQRENENLTQEEKDAIYQYLPVENLGSYYNPRFSDPVKKYFSDETFANHKLDFIKLYIKLALKFPGEAIKSFICNSYGYYYPDTLGWGIITETFKGDSDVGKEMQDVLNWNQSPIIQSKLIQWIEDTINKKEIPMISMFYSIGFMFWIMLVCMAAIWYQKKYKLLLMFIPVIGVWLTSLASPVFGEMRYVLSLFMCLPILFTFSTTKDRELLNK
;
A
#
# COMPACT_ATOMS: atom_id res chain seq x y z
N MET A 1 -11.90 4.33 0.58
CA MET A 1 -12.97 5.08 -0.09
C MET A 1 -12.45 6.07 -1.13
N SER A 2 -11.51 6.98 -0.81
CA SER A 2 -11.01 8.00 -1.77
C SER A 2 -10.39 7.43 -3.05
N VAL A 3 -9.53 6.40 -2.95
CA VAL A 3 -8.94 5.72 -4.13
C VAL A 3 -10.00 5.12 -5.05
N THR A 4 -11.08 4.58 -4.48
CA THR A 4 -12.18 3.99 -5.25
C THR A 4 -12.93 5.06 -6.04
N LEU A 5 -13.24 6.20 -5.41
CA LEU A 5 -13.85 7.34 -6.11
C LEU A 5 -12.90 7.87 -7.20
N PHE A 6 -11.61 8.03 -6.89
CA PHE A 6 -10.64 8.43 -7.90
C PHE A 6 -10.59 7.44 -9.08
N THR A 7 -10.67 6.14 -8.81
CA THR A 7 -10.75 5.09 -9.85
C THR A 7 -12.01 5.25 -10.72
N ILE A 8 -13.16 5.55 -10.13
CA ILE A 8 -14.40 5.84 -10.88
C ILE A 8 -14.21 7.06 -11.79
N GLY A 9 -13.56 8.12 -11.30
CA GLY A 9 -13.20 9.27 -12.14
C GLY A 9 -12.32 8.90 -13.33
N ILE A 10 -11.33 8.03 -13.13
CA ILE A 10 -10.50 7.52 -14.24
C ILE A 10 -11.35 6.72 -15.23
N ILE A 11 -12.27 5.89 -14.76
CA ILE A 11 -13.19 5.13 -15.62
C ILE A 11 -14.01 6.09 -16.48
N GLU A 12 -14.62 7.12 -15.89
CA GLU A 12 -15.40 8.12 -16.65
C GLU A 12 -14.55 8.86 -17.69
N ILE A 13 -13.29 9.21 -17.35
CA ILE A 13 -12.35 9.80 -18.31
C ILE A 13 -12.04 8.81 -19.44
N CYS A 14 -11.91 7.51 -19.14
CA CYS A 14 -11.62 6.50 -20.15
C CYS A 14 -12.80 6.27 -21.10
N THR A 15 -14.04 6.30 -20.60
CA THR A 15 -15.23 5.99 -21.38
C THR A 15 -15.90 7.21 -22.02
N ASN A 16 -15.82 8.39 -21.39
CA ASN A 16 -16.54 9.60 -21.83
C ASN A 16 -15.72 10.88 -21.56
N ALA A 17 -14.49 10.95 -22.07
CA ALA A 17 -13.55 12.05 -21.79
C ALA A 17 -14.12 13.44 -22.12
N GLU A 18 -14.78 13.60 -23.28
CA GLU A 18 -15.33 14.88 -23.72
C GLU A 18 -16.43 15.38 -22.77
N GLN A 19 -17.36 14.51 -22.42
CA GLN A 19 -18.40 14.84 -21.45
C GLN A 19 -17.81 15.08 -20.06
N PHE A 20 -16.75 14.35 -19.70
CA PHE A 20 -16.08 14.53 -18.41
C PHE A 20 -15.47 15.93 -18.30
N PHE A 21 -14.64 16.32 -19.28
CA PHE A 21 -13.88 17.57 -19.27
C PHE A 21 -14.67 18.81 -19.69
N SER A 22 -15.93 18.67 -20.11
CA SER A 22 -16.84 19.82 -20.37
C SER A 22 -17.55 20.34 -19.11
N LYS A 23 -17.65 19.53 -18.05
CA LYS A 23 -18.42 19.88 -16.83
C LYS A 23 -17.50 20.29 -15.68
N LYS A 24 -17.64 21.53 -15.19
CA LYS A 24 -16.86 22.05 -14.03
C LYS A 24 -16.95 21.16 -12.78
N ARG A 25 -18.10 20.56 -12.51
CA ARG A 25 -18.32 19.63 -11.39
C ARG A 25 -17.33 18.46 -11.40
N ASN A 26 -16.95 17.97 -12.58
CA ASN A 26 -16.08 16.80 -12.72
C ASN A 26 -14.61 17.15 -12.40
N TYR A 27 -14.19 18.40 -12.68
CA TYR A 27 -12.90 18.90 -12.21
C TYR A 27 -12.85 18.97 -10.68
N ILE A 28 -13.91 19.51 -10.06
CA ILE A 28 -14.01 19.58 -8.59
C ILE A 28 -13.98 18.17 -7.99
N TYR A 29 -14.76 17.24 -8.55
CA TYR A 29 -14.75 15.84 -8.15
C TYR A 29 -13.34 15.22 -8.23
N LEU A 30 -12.63 15.43 -9.35
CA LEU A 30 -11.29 14.89 -9.54
C LEU A 30 -10.30 15.50 -8.54
N ILE A 31 -10.37 16.82 -8.31
CA ILE A 31 -9.55 17.52 -7.32
C ILE A 31 -9.81 16.96 -5.91
N CYS A 32 -11.09 16.84 -5.51
CA CYS A 32 -11.46 16.34 -4.18
C CYS A 32 -11.03 14.88 -3.97
N THR A 33 -11.17 14.02 -4.98
CA THR A 33 -10.78 12.60 -4.88
C THR A 33 -9.26 12.42 -4.88
N ILE A 34 -8.53 13.24 -5.63
CA ILE A 34 -7.05 13.30 -5.59
C ILE A 34 -6.58 13.76 -4.21
N LEU A 35 -7.09 14.89 -3.70
CA LEU A 35 -6.73 15.42 -2.38
C LEU A 35 -7.10 14.43 -1.27
N GLY A 36 -8.30 13.82 -1.33
CA GLY A 36 -8.71 12.79 -0.39
C GLY A 36 -7.84 11.52 -0.46
N THR A 37 -7.24 11.22 -1.61
CA THR A 37 -6.27 10.13 -1.73
C THR A 37 -4.95 10.50 -1.07
N MET A 38 -4.45 11.72 -1.28
CA MET A 38 -3.18 12.19 -0.71
C MET A 38 -3.24 12.46 0.80
N PHE A 39 -4.34 13.00 1.32
CA PHE A 39 -4.47 13.32 2.75
C PHE A 39 -4.83 12.11 3.61
N PHE A 40 -5.70 11.22 3.13
CA PHE A 40 -6.14 10.07 3.93
C PHE A 40 -5.19 8.87 3.84
N ARG A 41 -4.16 8.93 2.98
CA ARG A 41 -3.19 7.85 2.82
C ARG A 41 -1.78 8.40 2.65
N ASN A 42 -0.87 7.97 3.52
CA ASN A 42 0.55 8.34 3.46
C ASN A 42 1.21 7.99 2.12
N ASN A 43 0.77 6.90 1.48
CA ASN A 43 1.24 6.47 0.16
C ASN A 43 0.43 7.04 -1.01
N GLY A 44 -0.59 7.86 -0.74
CA GLY A 44 -1.52 8.38 -1.75
C GLY A 44 -0.84 9.22 -2.83
N ILE A 45 0.21 9.98 -2.47
CA ILE A 45 0.96 10.79 -3.43
C ILE A 45 1.58 9.94 -4.56
N TYR A 46 2.11 8.75 -4.22
CA TYR A 46 2.70 7.84 -5.22
C TYR A 46 1.63 7.27 -6.16
N VAL A 47 0.44 6.97 -5.62
CA VAL A 47 -0.72 6.51 -6.41
C VAL A 47 -1.15 7.58 -7.41
N ILE A 48 -1.25 8.84 -6.95
CA ILE A 48 -1.64 9.98 -7.77
C ILE A 48 -0.57 10.28 -8.82
N LEU A 49 0.72 10.25 -8.46
CA LEU A 49 1.82 10.48 -9.41
C LEU A 49 1.84 9.42 -10.51
N LEU A 50 1.70 8.14 -10.16
CA LEU A 50 1.64 7.06 -11.14
C LEU A 50 0.43 7.26 -12.08
N SER A 51 -0.74 7.54 -11.51
CA SER A 51 -1.96 7.78 -12.28
C SER A 51 -1.84 9.00 -13.21
N PHE A 52 -1.20 10.08 -12.74
CA PHE A 52 -0.90 11.27 -13.53
C PHE A 52 -0.10 10.94 -14.79
N LEU A 53 1.02 10.24 -14.62
CA LEU A 53 1.93 9.91 -15.72
C LEU A 53 1.22 9.14 -16.83
N PHE A 54 0.43 8.12 -16.46
CA PHE A 54 -0.31 7.30 -17.42
C PHE A 54 -1.49 8.05 -18.05
N LEU A 55 -2.26 8.82 -17.27
CA LEU A 55 -3.34 9.66 -17.81
C LEU A 55 -2.79 10.70 -18.80
N LEU A 56 -1.72 11.40 -18.42
CA LEU A 56 -1.09 12.39 -19.27
C LEU A 56 -0.55 11.75 -20.54
N PHE A 57 0.11 10.58 -20.45
CA PHE A 57 0.63 9.86 -21.61
C PHE A 57 -0.47 9.47 -22.59
N VAL A 58 -1.58 8.90 -22.11
CA VAL A 58 -2.69 8.44 -22.96
C VAL A 58 -3.45 9.63 -23.58
N PHE A 59 -3.70 10.69 -22.81
CA PHE A 59 -4.49 11.84 -23.25
C PHE A 59 -3.67 13.06 -23.69
N ARG A 60 -2.36 12.87 -23.94
CA ARG A 60 -1.39 13.93 -24.28
C ARG A 60 -1.79 14.84 -25.44
N LYS A 61 -2.64 14.38 -26.36
CA LYS A 61 -3.06 15.13 -27.55
C LYS A 61 -4.36 15.91 -27.37
N GLN A 62 -5.27 15.47 -26.50
CA GLN A 62 -6.64 15.99 -26.41
C GLN A 62 -6.91 16.75 -25.11
N TYR A 63 -6.50 16.21 -23.95
CA TYR A 63 -6.89 16.73 -22.64
C TYR A 63 -5.71 17.02 -21.70
N TYR A 64 -4.50 17.09 -22.23
CA TYR A 64 -3.29 17.30 -21.42
C TYR A 64 -3.34 18.58 -20.58
N LYS A 65 -3.92 19.67 -21.08
CA LYS A 65 -4.07 20.94 -20.33
C LYS A 65 -5.01 20.78 -19.14
N SER A 66 -6.14 20.11 -19.34
CA SER A 66 -7.12 19.84 -18.28
C SER A 66 -6.53 18.94 -17.19
N ILE A 67 -5.86 17.86 -17.61
CA ILE A 67 -5.16 16.95 -16.70
C ILE A 67 -4.07 17.71 -15.93
N LEU A 68 -3.15 18.37 -16.64
CA LEU A 68 -2.08 19.14 -16.00
C LEU A 68 -2.62 20.20 -15.03
N GLY A 69 -3.69 20.91 -15.42
CA GLY A 69 -4.35 21.90 -14.57
C GLY A 69 -4.86 21.30 -13.26
N VAL A 70 -5.62 20.19 -13.33
CA VAL A 70 -6.13 19.51 -12.12
C VAL A 70 -4.98 19.06 -11.22
N PHE A 71 -3.98 18.38 -11.78
CA PHE A 71 -2.87 17.84 -11.01
C PHE A 71 -2.02 18.96 -10.39
N LEU A 72 -1.68 20.02 -11.15
CA LEU A 72 -0.96 21.17 -10.63
C LEU A 72 -1.74 21.86 -9.50
N THR A 73 -3.04 22.10 -9.69
CA THR A 73 -3.90 22.67 -8.64
C THR A 73 -3.88 21.81 -7.38
N THR A 74 -3.99 20.48 -7.51
CA THR A 74 -3.96 19.58 -6.35
C THR A 74 -2.61 19.54 -5.65
N ILE A 75 -1.50 19.56 -6.40
CA ILE A 75 -0.13 19.58 -5.85
C ILE A 75 0.12 20.89 -5.10
N VAL A 76 -0.23 22.03 -5.70
CA VAL A 76 -0.09 23.35 -5.06
C VAL A 76 -0.91 23.40 -3.78
N PHE A 77 -2.18 22.96 -3.83
CA PHE A 77 -3.04 22.92 -2.64
C PHE A 77 -2.46 22.00 -1.56
N PHE A 78 -2.03 20.79 -1.93
CA PHE A 78 -1.42 19.84 -0.99
C PHE A 78 -0.15 20.40 -0.34
N TYR A 79 0.72 21.05 -1.12
CA TYR A 79 1.93 21.69 -0.63
C TYR A 79 1.62 22.84 0.34
N VAL A 80 0.69 23.73 -0.01
CA VAL A 80 0.28 24.84 0.87
C VAL A 80 -0.29 24.31 2.20
N MET A 81 -1.14 23.28 2.14
CA MET A 81 -1.73 22.71 3.36
C MET A 81 -0.69 21.99 4.23
N THR A 82 0.22 21.24 3.63
CA THR A 82 1.23 20.43 4.36
C THR A 82 2.39 21.27 4.90
N THR A 83 2.64 22.46 4.34
CA THR A 83 3.68 23.39 4.82
C THR A 83 3.08 24.45 5.74
N TRP A 84 2.28 25.36 5.20
CA TRP A 84 1.70 26.47 5.94
C TRP A 84 0.59 26.01 6.88
N GLY A 85 -0.32 25.16 6.39
CA GLY A 85 -1.45 24.68 7.19
C GLY A 85 -1.01 23.87 8.41
N TYR A 86 -0.07 22.93 8.21
CA TYR A 86 0.45 22.10 9.30
C TYR A 86 1.28 22.90 10.30
N ALA A 87 2.11 23.85 9.84
CA ALA A 87 2.85 24.75 10.72
C ALA A 87 1.91 25.56 11.62
N LYS A 88 0.82 26.11 11.05
CA LYS A 88 -0.17 26.88 11.81
C LYS A 88 -0.92 26.04 12.85
N LEU A 89 -1.11 24.75 12.58
CA LEU A 89 -1.79 23.80 13.46
C LEU A 89 -0.85 23.03 14.40
N ASN A 90 0.45 23.31 14.38
CA ASN A 90 1.48 22.57 15.12
C ASN A 90 1.45 21.06 14.88
N ILE A 91 1.11 20.62 13.66
CA ILE A 91 1.09 19.21 13.27
C ILE A 91 2.52 18.75 13.01
N LYS A 92 2.99 17.76 13.77
CA LYS A 92 4.31 17.14 13.56
C LYS A 92 4.29 16.22 12.35
N GLN A 93 5.38 16.21 11.59
CA GLN A 93 5.56 15.26 10.49
C GLN A 93 5.77 13.84 11.03
N GLY A 94 5.34 12.84 10.25
CA GLY A 94 5.56 11.43 10.56
C GLY A 94 7.06 11.06 10.51
N SER A 95 7.43 10.00 11.23
CA SER A 95 8.80 9.48 11.26
C SER A 95 9.22 8.91 9.91
N ALA A 96 10.49 9.10 9.55
CA ALA A 96 11.05 8.62 8.28
C ALA A 96 11.07 7.07 8.21
N LYS A 97 11.13 6.40 9.36
CA LYS A 97 11.14 4.93 9.47
C LYS A 97 9.95 4.25 8.81
N GLU A 98 8.83 4.95 8.65
CA GLU A 98 7.64 4.38 8.02
C GLU A 98 7.84 4.02 6.55
N MET A 99 8.82 4.63 5.89
CA MET A 99 9.15 4.36 4.50
C MET A 99 10.15 3.22 4.30
N PHE A 100 10.84 2.77 5.36
CA PHE A 100 12.03 1.93 5.25
C PHE A 100 11.85 0.49 5.75
N SER A 101 10.61 -0.02 5.76
CA SER A 101 10.34 -1.41 6.18
C SER A 101 11.24 -2.43 5.44
N ILE A 102 11.46 -2.24 4.12
CA ILE A 102 12.28 -3.16 3.31
C ILE A 102 13.76 -3.16 3.74
N PRO A 103 14.50 -2.03 3.73
CA PRO A 103 15.88 -2.00 4.22
C PRO A 103 16.04 -2.50 5.65
N LEU A 104 15.15 -2.09 6.56
CA LEU A 104 15.26 -2.44 7.97
C LEU A 104 15.07 -3.95 8.19
N GLN A 105 14.07 -4.55 7.55
CA GLN A 105 13.86 -6.00 7.58
C GLN A 105 15.03 -6.76 6.96
N PHE A 106 15.63 -6.22 5.91
CA PHE A 106 16.82 -6.81 5.30
C PHE A 106 18.01 -6.79 6.24
N PHE A 107 18.30 -5.69 6.92
CA PHE A 107 19.42 -5.63 7.89
C PHE A 107 19.22 -6.60 9.06
N ALA A 108 18.02 -6.65 9.65
CA ALA A 108 17.74 -7.60 10.72
C ALA A 108 17.85 -9.05 10.25
N ARG A 109 17.42 -9.34 9.00
CA ARG A 109 17.60 -10.67 8.41
C ARG A 109 19.06 -11.03 8.19
N LEU A 110 19.88 -10.09 7.70
CA LEU A 110 21.32 -10.32 7.52
C LEU A 110 21.99 -10.63 8.84
N GLU A 111 21.70 -9.87 9.90
CA GLU A 111 22.27 -10.17 11.21
C GLU A 111 21.76 -11.51 11.76
N GLN A 112 20.51 -11.92 11.46
CA GLN A 112 20.02 -13.24 11.88
C GLN A 112 20.66 -14.41 11.12
N ARG A 113 20.94 -14.26 9.82
CA ARG A 113 21.28 -15.37 8.93
C ARG A 113 22.73 -15.40 8.47
N GLU A 114 23.36 -14.24 8.41
CA GLU A 114 24.65 -14.00 7.77
C GLU A 114 25.61 -13.24 8.72
N ASN A 115 25.36 -13.25 10.04
CA ASN A 115 26.16 -12.51 11.02
C ASN A 115 27.67 -12.79 10.90
N GLU A 116 28.03 -14.05 10.68
CA GLU A 116 29.42 -14.49 10.54
C GLU A 116 30.07 -14.01 9.24
N ASN A 117 29.26 -13.72 8.21
CA ASN A 117 29.70 -13.27 6.88
C ASN A 117 29.72 -11.74 6.74
N LEU A 118 29.23 -11.01 7.75
CA LEU A 118 29.31 -9.55 7.84
C LEU A 118 30.65 -9.14 8.45
N THR A 119 31.32 -8.16 7.84
CA THR A 119 32.52 -7.54 8.45
C THR A 119 32.12 -6.67 9.64
N GLN A 120 33.05 -6.40 10.55
CA GLN A 120 32.77 -5.52 11.69
C GLN A 120 32.33 -4.12 11.23
N GLU A 121 32.97 -3.56 10.19
CA GLU A 121 32.58 -2.28 9.58
C GLU A 121 31.13 -2.29 9.06
N GLU A 122 30.67 -3.40 8.48
CA GLU A 122 29.29 -3.53 8.00
C GLU A 122 28.29 -3.60 9.16
N LYS A 123 28.64 -4.30 10.24
CA LYS A 123 27.83 -4.36 11.47
C LYS A 123 27.74 -3.00 12.13
N ASP A 124 28.86 -2.29 12.26
CA ASP A 124 28.92 -0.96 12.85
C ASP A 124 28.09 0.05 12.02
N ALA A 125 28.15 -0.06 10.69
CA ALA A 125 27.35 0.76 9.79
C ALA A 125 25.84 0.49 9.95
N ILE A 126 25.42 -0.76 10.13
CA ILE A 126 24.01 -1.09 10.44
C ILE A 126 23.62 -0.54 11.81
N TYR A 127 24.46 -0.78 12.83
CA TYR A 127 24.24 -0.36 14.21
C TYR A 127 24.08 1.16 14.34
N GLN A 128 24.78 1.95 13.52
CA GLN A 128 24.63 3.40 13.49
C GLN A 128 23.17 3.85 13.25
N TYR A 129 22.42 3.10 12.42
CA TYR A 129 21.01 3.38 12.10
C TYR A 129 20.04 2.58 12.98
N LEU A 130 20.47 1.46 13.53
CA LEU A 130 19.72 0.54 14.37
C LEU A 130 20.53 0.19 15.64
N PRO A 131 20.67 1.13 16.60
CA PRO A 131 21.50 0.94 17.80
C PRO A 131 20.86 -0.03 18.80
N VAL A 132 20.95 -1.31 18.49
CA VAL A 132 20.50 -2.41 19.34
C VAL A 132 21.47 -3.58 19.21
N GLU A 133 21.80 -4.19 20.34
CA GLU A 133 22.53 -5.45 20.33
C GLU A 133 21.62 -6.58 19.85
N ASN A 134 22.14 -7.48 19.01
CA ASN A 134 21.42 -8.64 18.51
C ASN A 134 20.13 -8.27 17.75
N LEU A 135 20.23 -7.36 16.77
CA LEU A 135 19.14 -6.93 15.88
C LEU A 135 18.43 -8.13 15.23
N GLY A 136 19.18 -9.19 14.92
CA GLY A 136 18.66 -10.41 14.31
C GLY A 136 17.59 -11.12 15.14
N SER A 137 17.58 -10.93 16.47
CA SER A 137 16.54 -11.47 17.35
C SER A 137 15.18 -10.78 17.18
N TYR A 138 15.17 -9.55 16.68
CA TYR A 138 13.94 -8.78 16.41
C TYR A 138 13.39 -9.01 14.99
N TYR A 139 14.10 -9.76 14.14
CA TYR A 139 13.62 -10.05 12.79
C TYR A 139 12.35 -10.91 12.84
N ASN A 140 11.24 -10.36 12.34
CA ASN A 140 10.02 -11.08 12.09
C ASN A 140 9.72 -11.05 10.58
N PRO A 141 9.61 -12.20 9.90
CA PRO A 141 9.39 -12.21 8.46
C PRO A 141 8.03 -11.63 8.03
N ARG A 142 7.06 -11.48 8.95
CA ARG A 142 5.69 -11.03 8.67
C ARG A 142 5.46 -9.54 8.96
N PHE A 143 6.23 -8.91 9.85
CA PHE A 143 6.06 -7.49 10.12
C PHE A 143 7.34 -6.84 10.66
N SER A 144 7.53 -5.55 10.34
CA SER A 144 8.79 -4.83 10.58
C SER A 144 8.86 -4.04 11.89
N ASP A 145 7.75 -3.94 12.61
CA ASP A 145 7.64 -3.03 13.77
C ASP A 145 8.67 -3.28 14.88
N PRO A 146 9.00 -4.54 15.25
CA PRO A 146 10.04 -4.82 16.25
C PRO A 146 11.41 -4.23 15.87
N VAL A 147 11.76 -4.28 14.58
CA VAL A 147 13.01 -3.72 14.06
C VAL A 147 12.93 -2.20 13.99
N LYS A 148 11.81 -1.64 13.49
CA LYS A 148 11.59 -0.20 13.35
C LYS A 148 11.69 0.57 14.68
N LYS A 149 11.41 -0.09 15.81
CA LYS A 149 11.52 0.52 17.15
C LYS A 149 12.92 1.09 17.40
N TYR A 150 13.95 0.48 16.84
CA TYR A 150 15.35 0.86 17.03
C TYR A 150 15.87 1.82 15.97
N PHE A 151 15.06 2.25 15.00
CA PHE A 151 15.53 3.15 13.95
C PHE A 151 15.84 4.56 14.49
N SER A 152 17.07 5.03 14.30
CA SER A 152 17.48 6.39 14.65
C SER A 152 17.08 7.39 13.56
N ASP A 153 16.00 8.13 13.80
CA ASP A 153 15.55 9.23 12.93
C ASP A 153 16.62 10.34 12.82
N GLU A 154 17.38 10.60 13.90
CA GLU A 154 18.44 11.60 13.94
C GLU A 154 19.63 11.20 13.05
N THR A 155 20.15 9.98 13.21
CA THR A 155 21.24 9.47 12.38
C THR A 155 20.82 9.50 10.91
N PHE A 156 19.60 9.03 10.63
CA PHE A 156 19.08 9.02 9.28
C PHE A 156 18.98 10.44 8.70
N ALA A 157 18.49 11.41 9.46
CA ALA A 157 18.39 12.80 8.99
C ALA A 157 19.72 13.39 8.52
N ASN A 158 20.81 13.06 9.23
CA ASN A 158 22.17 13.54 8.93
C ASN A 158 22.88 12.72 7.82
N HIS A 159 22.54 11.43 7.66
CA HIS A 159 23.27 10.50 6.78
C HIS A 159 22.36 9.69 5.83
N LYS A 160 21.35 10.34 5.23
CA LYS A 160 20.33 9.68 4.37
C LYS A 160 20.92 8.91 3.20
N LEU A 161 21.86 9.52 2.48
CA LEU A 161 22.45 8.90 1.29
C LEU A 161 23.30 7.70 1.65
N ASP A 162 23.98 7.75 2.80
CA ASP A 162 24.86 6.66 3.23
C ASP A 162 24.04 5.45 3.70
N PHE A 163 22.84 5.65 4.28
CA PHE A 163 21.89 4.58 4.55
C PHE A 163 21.48 3.84 3.27
N ILE A 164 21.13 4.59 2.23
CA ILE A 164 20.73 4.01 0.93
C ILE A 164 21.91 3.28 0.29
N LYS A 165 23.12 3.86 0.32
CA LYS A 165 24.33 3.20 -0.18
C LYS A 165 24.64 1.92 0.58
N LEU A 166 24.50 1.92 1.91
CA LEU A 166 24.70 0.75 2.75
C LEU A 166 23.72 -0.37 2.36
N TYR A 167 22.43 -0.04 2.24
CA TYR A 167 21.41 -0.98 1.79
C TYR A 167 21.75 -1.59 0.43
N ILE A 168 22.10 -0.75 -0.57
CA ILE A 168 22.43 -1.23 -1.92
C ILE A 168 23.71 -2.09 -1.89
N LYS A 169 24.77 -1.65 -1.20
CA LYS A 169 26.03 -2.39 -1.06
C LYS A 169 25.78 -3.79 -0.50
N LEU A 170 25.05 -3.88 0.60
CA LEU A 170 24.75 -5.16 1.25
C LEU A 170 23.78 -6.00 0.44
N ALA A 171 22.78 -5.41 -0.23
CA ALA A 171 21.87 -6.14 -1.10
C ALA A 171 22.58 -6.74 -2.32
N LEU A 172 23.60 -6.07 -2.87
CA LEU A 172 24.43 -6.61 -3.94
C LEU A 172 25.41 -7.69 -3.45
N LYS A 173 25.90 -7.58 -2.21
CA LYS A 173 26.73 -8.59 -1.57
C LYS A 173 25.94 -9.85 -1.20
N PHE A 174 24.69 -9.70 -0.75
CA PHE A 174 23.79 -10.76 -0.30
C PHE A 174 22.45 -10.76 -1.06
N PRO A 175 22.45 -10.97 -2.39
CA PRO A 175 21.24 -10.81 -3.22
C PRO A 175 20.15 -11.83 -2.86
N GLY A 176 20.53 -13.05 -2.47
CA GLY A 176 19.60 -14.08 -2.03
C GLY A 176 18.82 -13.66 -0.78
N GLU A 177 19.49 -13.06 0.20
CA GLU A 177 18.83 -12.60 1.43
C GLU A 177 18.01 -11.34 1.21
N ALA A 178 18.42 -10.45 0.29
CA ALA A 178 17.61 -9.30 -0.11
C ALA A 178 16.28 -9.73 -0.74
N ILE A 179 16.33 -10.68 -1.69
CA ILE A 179 15.13 -11.23 -2.35
C ILE A 179 14.22 -11.94 -1.34
N LYS A 180 14.78 -12.82 -0.50
CA LYS A 180 14.01 -13.55 0.51
C LYS A 180 13.37 -12.59 1.51
N SER A 181 14.10 -11.57 1.98
CA SER A 181 13.57 -10.55 2.89
C SER A 181 12.37 -9.84 2.28
N PHE A 182 12.50 -9.38 1.03
CA PHE A 182 11.43 -8.72 0.31
C PHE A 182 10.21 -9.61 0.12
N ILE A 183 10.40 -10.87 -0.29
CA ILE A 183 9.30 -11.83 -0.48
C ILE A 183 8.60 -12.10 0.84
N CYS A 184 9.34 -12.40 1.92
CA CYS A 184 8.77 -12.60 3.25
C CYS A 184 7.92 -11.40 3.69
N ASN A 185 8.41 -10.17 3.45
CA ASN A 185 7.72 -8.94 3.82
C ASN A 185 6.50 -8.61 2.93
N SER A 186 6.24 -9.32 1.84
CA SER A 186 5.22 -8.90 0.85
C SER A 186 4.34 -10.01 0.28
N TYR A 187 4.66 -11.29 0.50
CA TYR A 187 3.95 -12.39 -0.16
C TYR A 187 2.45 -12.45 0.13
N GLY A 188 2.00 -11.94 1.28
CA GLY A 188 0.58 -11.87 1.61
C GLY A 188 -0.24 -11.02 0.63
N TYR A 189 0.41 -10.12 -0.13
CA TYR A 189 -0.25 -9.30 -1.15
C TYR A 189 -0.46 -9.99 -2.51
N TYR A 190 0.11 -11.19 -2.73
CA TYR A 190 0.01 -11.89 -4.02
C TYR A 190 -0.04 -13.41 -3.93
N TYR A 191 0.16 -14.02 -2.75
CA TYR A 191 0.04 -15.46 -2.53
C TYR A 191 -1.37 -15.82 -2.02
N PRO A 192 -2.21 -16.51 -2.83
CA PRO A 192 -3.60 -16.81 -2.48
C PRO A 192 -3.72 -17.61 -1.19
N ASP A 193 -2.73 -18.47 -0.92
CA ASP A 193 -2.78 -19.36 0.23
C ASP A 193 -2.24 -18.76 1.53
N THR A 194 -2.08 -17.44 1.60
CA THR A 194 -1.72 -16.76 2.86
C THR A 194 -2.78 -16.98 3.93
N LEU A 195 -2.38 -17.45 5.12
CA LEU A 195 -3.25 -17.70 6.27
C LEU A 195 -3.22 -16.52 7.25
N GLY A 196 -4.37 -16.25 7.88
CA GLY A 196 -4.57 -15.09 8.74
C GLY A 196 -4.82 -13.79 7.95
N TRP A 197 -5.33 -12.76 8.64
CA TRP A 197 -5.58 -11.41 8.10
C TRP A 197 -6.74 -11.27 7.07
N GLY A 198 -7.67 -12.23 7.03
CA GLY A 198 -8.87 -12.16 6.20
C GLY A 198 -9.97 -11.33 6.85
N ILE A 199 -10.67 -11.89 7.83
CA ILE A 199 -11.64 -11.16 8.66
C ILE A 199 -11.01 -10.94 10.03
N ILE A 200 -10.90 -9.69 10.46
CA ILE A 200 -10.48 -9.36 11.81
C ILE A 200 -11.64 -8.60 12.43
N THR A 201 -12.39 -9.25 13.32
CA THR A 201 -13.50 -8.59 14.03
C THR A 201 -13.06 -7.89 15.30
N GLU A 202 -11.82 -8.14 15.72
CA GLU A 202 -11.21 -7.57 16.92
C GLU A 202 -9.92 -6.81 16.56
N THR A 203 -9.88 -5.51 16.83
CA THR A 203 -8.68 -4.68 16.63
C THR A 203 -7.50 -5.11 17.52
N PHE A 204 -7.81 -5.78 18.64
CA PHE A 204 -6.87 -6.28 19.62
C PHE A 204 -7.40 -7.62 20.12
N LYS A 205 -6.87 -8.74 19.60
CA LYS A 205 -6.94 -9.97 20.38
C LYS A 205 -6.11 -9.69 21.63
N GLY A 206 -6.74 -9.75 22.79
CA GLY A 206 -6.13 -9.54 24.11
C GLY A 206 -4.96 -10.48 24.44
N ASP A 207 -4.48 -11.28 23.48
CA ASP A 207 -3.31 -12.14 23.56
C ASP A 207 -2.08 -11.61 22.81
N SER A 208 -2.20 -10.54 22.03
CA SER A 208 -1.01 -9.86 21.50
C SER A 208 -0.41 -8.95 22.58
N ASP A 209 0.92 -8.96 22.74
CA ASP A 209 1.61 -8.14 23.75
C ASP A 209 1.23 -6.65 23.65
N VAL A 210 1.07 -6.15 22.41
CA VAL A 210 0.61 -4.79 22.12
C VAL A 210 -0.86 -4.58 22.50
N GLY A 211 -1.72 -5.58 22.35
CA GLY A 211 -3.12 -5.53 22.74
C GLY A 211 -3.31 -5.50 24.26
N LYS A 212 -2.49 -6.23 25.02
CA LYS A 212 -2.44 -6.16 26.49
C LYS A 212 -1.91 -4.81 26.96
N GLU A 213 -0.78 -4.36 26.41
CA GLU A 213 -0.20 -3.05 26.74
C GLU A 213 -1.19 -1.89 26.46
N MET A 214 -1.90 -1.93 25.33
CA MET A 214 -2.89 -0.89 25.01
C MET A 214 -4.16 -0.97 25.86
N GLN A 215 -4.61 -2.17 26.27
CA GLN A 215 -5.73 -2.30 27.22
C GLN A 215 -5.37 -1.72 28.59
N ASP A 216 -4.16 -1.99 29.08
CA ASP A 216 -3.67 -1.49 30.36
C ASP A 216 -3.44 0.03 30.35
N VAL A 217 -2.89 0.58 29.26
CA VAL A 217 -2.60 2.02 29.14
C VAL A 217 -3.86 2.84 28.88
N LEU A 218 -4.79 2.35 28.05
CA LEU A 218 -5.99 3.11 27.68
C LEU A 218 -7.18 2.84 28.61
N ASN A 219 -7.05 1.87 29.54
CA ASN A 219 -8.13 1.38 30.39
C ASN A 219 -9.40 1.06 29.57
N TRP A 220 -9.20 0.65 28.32
CA TRP A 220 -10.25 0.47 27.32
C TRP A 220 -10.48 -1.01 27.11
N ASN A 221 -11.48 -1.55 27.80
CA ASN A 221 -11.98 -2.89 27.51
C ASN A 221 -12.79 -2.87 26.22
N GLN A 222 -12.16 -3.22 25.09
CA GLN A 222 -12.88 -3.49 23.85
C GLN A 222 -13.64 -4.81 24.04
N SER A 223 -14.89 -4.71 24.48
CA SER A 223 -15.85 -5.78 24.30
C SER A 223 -16.39 -5.70 22.86
N PRO A 224 -16.46 -6.81 22.12
CA PRO A 224 -17.16 -6.82 20.85
C PRO A 224 -18.56 -6.26 21.04
N ILE A 225 -18.97 -5.27 20.23
CA ILE A 225 -20.34 -4.72 20.24
C ILE A 225 -21.37 -5.86 20.08
N ILE A 226 -20.97 -6.94 19.41
CA ILE A 226 -21.72 -8.17 19.25
C ILE A 226 -20.81 -9.35 19.64
N GLN A 227 -20.98 -9.90 20.85
CA GLN A 227 -20.38 -11.18 21.24
C GLN A 227 -21.22 -12.33 20.67
N SER A 228 -21.04 -12.65 19.39
CA SER A 228 -21.76 -13.73 18.72
C SER A 228 -20.82 -14.89 18.39
N LYS A 229 -21.16 -16.09 18.87
CA LYS A 229 -20.50 -17.34 18.47
C LYS A 229 -20.53 -17.55 16.95
N LEU A 230 -21.56 -17.05 16.28
CA LEU A 230 -21.65 -17.12 14.82
C LEU A 230 -20.56 -16.27 14.15
N ILE A 231 -20.30 -15.06 14.67
CA ILE A 231 -19.27 -14.17 14.12
C ILE A 231 -17.88 -14.76 14.34
N GLN A 232 -17.61 -15.29 15.53
CA GLN A 232 -16.35 -15.98 15.84
C GLN A 232 -16.16 -17.22 14.96
N TRP A 233 -17.22 -18.01 14.76
CA TRP A 233 -17.18 -19.16 13.85
C TRP A 233 -16.90 -18.72 12.40
N ILE A 234 -17.55 -17.68 11.89
CA ILE A 234 -17.30 -17.13 10.55
C ILE A 234 -15.85 -16.67 10.41
N GLU A 235 -15.35 -15.91 11.39
CA GLU A 235 -13.96 -15.42 11.42
C GLU A 235 -12.98 -16.59 11.36
N ASP A 236 -13.14 -17.58 12.24
CA ASP A 236 -12.27 -18.74 12.32
C ASP A 236 -12.31 -19.57 11.04
N THR A 237 -13.50 -19.89 10.53
CA THR A 237 -13.68 -20.68 9.31
C THR A 237 -13.05 -19.99 8.10
N ILE A 238 -13.16 -18.66 7.99
CA ILE A 238 -12.57 -17.90 6.87
C ILE A 238 -11.05 -17.75 7.03
N ASN A 239 -10.56 -17.42 8.23
CA ASN A 239 -9.13 -17.22 8.47
C ASN A 239 -8.32 -18.52 8.45
N LYS A 240 -8.92 -19.63 8.89
CA LYS A 240 -8.34 -20.99 8.82
C LYS A 240 -8.58 -21.66 7.46
N LYS A 241 -9.37 -21.04 6.59
CA LYS A 241 -9.73 -21.54 5.26
C LYS A 241 -10.43 -22.89 5.25
N GLU A 242 -11.25 -23.17 6.26
CA GLU A 242 -12.02 -24.41 6.38
C GLU A 242 -13.02 -24.57 5.22
N ILE A 243 -13.51 -23.46 4.65
CA ILE A 243 -14.30 -23.46 3.41
C ILE A 243 -13.49 -22.77 2.31
N PRO A 244 -12.75 -23.52 1.47
CA PRO A 244 -11.77 -22.95 0.55
C PRO A 244 -12.35 -21.90 -0.41
N MET A 245 -13.52 -22.19 -1.00
CA MET A 245 -14.19 -21.31 -1.97
C MET A 245 -14.55 -19.94 -1.38
N ILE A 246 -15.15 -19.93 -0.18
CA ILE A 246 -15.56 -18.68 0.49
C ILE A 246 -14.32 -17.93 0.96
N SER A 247 -13.36 -18.64 1.54
CA SER A 247 -12.15 -18.06 2.11
C SER A 247 -11.25 -17.41 1.05
N MET A 248 -11.26 -17.93 -0.19
CA MET A 248 -10.58 -17.30 -1.32
C MET A 248 -11.08 -15.88 -1.60
N PHE A 249 -12.38 -15.58 -1.41
CA PHE A 249 -12.90 -14.22 -1.59
C PHE A 249 -12.42 -13.22 -0.50
N TYR A 250 -11.77 -13.70 0.55
CA TYR A 250 -11.12 -12.85 1.56
C TYR A 250 -9.58 -12.83 1.41
N SER A 251 -9.04 -13.64 0.50
CA SER A 251 -7.61 -13.68 0.22
C SER A 251 -7.18 -12.50 -0.65
N ILE A 252 -6.28 -11.68 -0.11
CA ILE A 252 -5.65 -10.58 -0.85
C ILE A 252 -4.95 -11.10 -2.11
N GLY A 253 -4.19 -12.19 -1.97
CA GLY A 253 -3.49 -12.81 -3.09
C GLY A 253 -4.46 -13.26 -4.18
N PHE A 254 -5.58 -13.88 -3.82
CA PHE A 254 -6.59 -14.26 -4.81
C PHE A 254 -7.17 -13.05 -5.55
N MET A 255 -7.49 -11.97 -4.83
CA MET A 255 -7.97 -10.73 -5.45
C MET A 255 -6.96 -10.10 -6.40
N PHE A 256 -5.67 -10.16 -6.05
CA PHE A 256 -4.58 -9.72 -6.93
C PHE A 256 -4.59 -10.53 -8.24
N TRP A 257 -4.74 -11.86 -8.19
CA TRP A 257 -4.81 -12.67 -9.40
C TRP A 257 -6.07 -12.41 -10.23
N ILE A 258 -7.23 -12.19 -9.62
CA ILE A 258 -8.44 -11.79 -10.37
C ILE A 258 -8.19 -10.46 -11.10
N MET A 259 -7.56 -9.48 -10.43
CA MET A 259 -7.19 -8.21 -11.05
C MET A 259 -6.32 -8.42 -12.30
N LEU A 260 -5.30 -9.29 -12.23
CA LEU A 260 -4.46 -9.63 -13.38
C LEU A 260 -5.25 -10.29 -14.52
N VAL A 261 -6.19 -11.19 -14.20
CA VAL A 261 -7.07 -11.81 -15.19
C VAL A 261 -7.97 -10.76 -15.86
N CYS A 262 -8.54 -9.82 -15.11
CA CYS A 262 -9.31 -8.71 -15.66
C CYS A 262 -8.47 -7.83 -16.61
N MET A 263 -7.23 -7.53 -16.23
CA MET A 263 -6.30 -6.79 -17.09
C MET A 263 -5.96 -7.56 -18.37
N ALA A 264 -5.70 -8.87 -18.27
CA ALA A 264 -5.42 -9.73 -19.41
C ALA A 264 -6.63 -9.82 -20.36
N ALA A 265 -7.86 -9.88 -19.83
CA ALA A 265 -9.08 -9.86 -20.62
C ALA A 265 -9.25 -8.55 -21.41
N ILE A 266 -9.01 -7.40 -20.79
CA ILE A 266 -9.05 -6.09 -21.46
C ILE A 266 -7.96 -5.99 -22.54
N TRP A 267 -6.77 -6.50 -22.24
CA TRP A 267 -5.66 -6.56 -23.19
C TRP A 267 -6.01 -7.41 -24.41
N TYR A 268 -6.56 -8.61 -24.19
CA TYR A 268 -7.01 -9.52 -25.24
C TYR A 268 -8.10 -8.90 -26.13
N GLN A 269 -9.02 -8.14 -25.52
CA GLN A 269 -10.06 -7.39 -26.23
C GLN A 269 -9.53 -6.13 -26.94
N LYS A 270 -8.23 -5.82 -26.82
CA LYS A 270 -7.57 -4.63 -27.39
C LYS A 270 -8.13 -3.31 -26.86
N LYS A 271 -8.75 -3.32 -25.69
CA LYS A 271 -9.37 -2.15 -25.03
C LYS A 271 -8.34 -1.41 -24.16
N TYR A 272 -7.15 -1.14 -24.69
CA TYR A 272 -5.98 -0.71 -23.90
C TYR A 272 -6.22 0.55 -23.05
N LYS A 273 -7.06 1.47 -23.52
CA LYS A 273 -7.42 2.69 -22.78
C LYS A 273 -8.03 2.36 -21.40
N LEU A 274 -8.80 1.26 -21.29
CA LEU A 274 -9.40 0.85 -20.03
C LEU A 274 -8.37 0.32 -19.02
N LEU A 275 -7.15 -0.06 -19.42
CA LEU A 275 -6.13 -0.47 -18.46
C LEU A 275 -5.77 0.64 -17.45
N LEU A 276 -6.04 1.90 -17.79
CA LEU A 276 -5.87 3.04 -16.90
C LEU A 276 -6.70 2.91 -15.61
N MET A 277 -7.85 2.23 -15.64
CA MET A 277 -8.68 2.05 -14.45
C MET A 277 -8.01 1.19 -13.36
N PHE A 278 -6.99 0.41 -13.71
CA PHE A 278 -6.25 -0.41 -12.76
C PHE A 278 -5.12 0.37 -12.08
N ILE A 279 -4.67 1.49 -12.67
CA ILE A 279 -3.48 2.21 -12.20
C ILE A 279 -3.59 2.67 -10.73
N PRO A 280 -4.72 3.22 -10.25
CA PRO A 280 -4.82 3.58 -8.83
C PRO A 280 -4.69 2.36 -7.90
N VAL A 281 -5.30 1.24 -8.28
CA VAL A 281 -5.29 0.01 -7.49
C VAL A 281 -3.92 -0.66 -7.52
N ILE A 282 -3.26 -0.69 -8.67
CA ILE A 282 -1.86 -1.13 -8.83
C ILE A 282 -0.93 -0.24 -8.03
N GLY A 283 -1.11 1.08 -8.05
CA GLY A 283 -0.31 2.01 -7.25
C GLY A 283 -0.44 1.74 -5.76
N VAL A 284 -1.66 1.46 -5.27
CA VAL A 284 -1.88 1.05 -3.88
C VAL A 284 -1.21 -0.29 -3.59
N TRP A 285 -1.34 -1.27 -4.48
CA TRP A 285 -0.71 -2.59 -4.30
C TRP A 285 0.83 -2.49 -4.27
N LEU A 286 1.45 -1.81 -5.24
CA LEU A 286 2.90 -1.60 -5.31
C LEU A 286 3.45 -0.94 -4.04
N THR A 287 2.78 0.08 -3.54
CA THR A 287 3.19 0.76 -2.30
C THR A 287 2.93 -0.09 -1.05
N SER A 288 1.98 -1.04 -1.10
CA SER A 288 1.73 -1.98 -0.01
C SER A 288 2.81 -3.06 0.10
N LEU A 289 3.56 -3.34 -0.98
CA LEU A 289 4.72 -4.25 -0.93
C LEU A 289 5.83 -3.74 0.01
N ALA A 290 5.91 -2.42 0.23
CA ALA A 290 6.83 -1.77 1.16
C ALA A 290 6.23 -1.52 2.55
N SER A 291 5.00 -1.99 2.80
CA SER A 291 4.30 -1.80 4.06
C SER A 291 5.00 -2.55 5.21
N PRO A 292 4.73 -2.13 6.47
CA PRO A 292 5.28 -2.82 7.64
C PRO A 292 4.75 -4.23 7.87
N VAL A 293 3.70 -4.67 7.16
CA VAL A 293 3.00 -5.94 7.42
C VAL A 293 2.80 -6.67 6.10
N PHE A 294 3.10 -7.97 6.06
CA PHE A 294 3.21 -8.75 4.82
C PHE A 294 1.92 -9.00 4.03
N GLY A 295 0.74 -8.65 4.57
CA GLY A 295 -0.54 -9.00 3.96
C GLY A 295 -1.74 -8.41 4.69
N GLU A 296 -1.72 -7.11 4.94
CA GLU A 296 -2.77 -6.42 5.70
C GLU A 296 -3.89 -5.89 4.77
N MET A 297 -5.12 -6.38 4.95
CA MET A 297 -6.26 -6.07 4.08
C MET A 297 -6.54 -4.57 4.01
N ARG A 298 -6.38 -3.83 5.13
CA ARG A 298 -6.68 -2.38 5.15
C ARG A 298 -5.82 -1.57 4.17
N TYR A 299 -4.61 -2.06 3.86
CA TYR A 299 -3.73 -1.38 2.92
C TYR A 299 -4.18 -1.56 1.46
N VAL A 300 -4.83 -2.68 1.14
CA VAL A 300 -5.31 -2.99 -0.22
C VAL A 300 -6.83 -2.96 -0.35
N LEU A 301 -7.56 -2.43 0.62
CA LEU A 301 -9.03 -2.37 0.61
C LEU A 301 -9.62 -1.77 -0.68
N SER A 302 -8.91 -0.83 -1.32
CA SER A 302 -9.33 -0.28 -2.62
C SER A 302 -9.42 -1.33 -3.73
N LEU A 303 -8.59 -2.36 -3.71
CA LEU A 303 -8.68 -3.49 -4.64
C LEU A 303 -10.03 -4.20 -4.48
N PHE A 304 -10.39 -4.57 -3.25
CA PHE A 304 -11.66 -5.23 -2.94
C PHE A 304 -12.87 -4.37 -3.35
N MET A 305 -12.85 -3.07 -3.02
CA MET A 305 -13.94 -2.16 -3.37
C MET A 305 -14.07 -1.92 -4.88
N CYS A 306 -12.95 -1.87 -5.60
CA CYS A 306 -12.97 -1.63 -7.06
C CYS A 306 -13.27 -2.90 -7.85
N LEU A 307 -13.00 -4.09 -7.31
CA LEU A 307 -13.00 -5.33 -8.10
C LEU A 307 -14.32 -5.62 -8.83
N PRO A 308 -15.52 -5.43 -8.25
CA PRO A 308 -16.77 -5.64 -8.99
C PRO A 308 -16.88 -4.74 -10.23
N ILE A 309 -16.40 -3.49 -10.13
CA ILE A 309 -16.39 -2.53 -11.22
C ILE A 309 -15.34 -2.95 -12.26
N LEU A 310 -14.10 -3.25 -11.82
CA LEU A 310 -13.01 -3.72 -12.68
C LEU A 310 -13.43 -4.97 -13.48
N PHE A 311 -14.07 -5.92 -12.80
CA PHE A 311 -14.55 -7.17 -13.39
C PHE A 311 -15.61 -6.88 -14.45
N THR A 312 -16.61 -6.06 -14.15
CA THR A 312 -17.69 -5.70 -15.10
C THR A 312 -17.12 -5.16 -16.41
N PHE A 313 -16.25 -4.15 -16.35
CA PHE A 313 -15.63 -3.57 -17.55
C PHE A 313 -14.74 -4.56 -18.31
N SER A 314 -14.14 -5.53 -17.62
CA SER A 314 -13.32 -6.56 -18.25
C SER A 314 -14.16 -7.60 -18.99
N THR A 315 -15.41 -7.85 -18.57
CA THR A 315 -16.28 -8.86 -19.17
C THR A 315 -17.24 -8.32 -20.24
N THR A 316 -17.53 -7.00 -20.23
CA THR A 316 -18.45 -6.41 -21.19
C THR A 316 -17.88 -6.46 -22.61
N LYS A 317 -18.57 -7.18 -23.51
CA LYS A 317 -18.15 -7.36 -24.91
C LYS A 317 -18.39 -6.14 -25.80
N ASP A 318 -19.13 -5.15 -25.32
CA ASP A 318 -19.55 -4.02 -26.15
C ASP A 318 -18.34 -3.25 -26.68
N ARG A 319 -18.24 -3.19 -28.01
CA ARG A 319 -17.30 -2.34 -28.76
C ARG A 319 -17.73 -0.87 -28.76
N GLU A 320 -18.92 -0.55 -28.27
CA GLU A 320 -19.48 0.80 -28.30
C GLU A 320 -18.93 1.75 -27.22
N LEU A 321 -18.41 1.23 -26.10
CA LEU A 321 -17.94 2.03 -24.96
C LEU A 321 -16.64 2.84 -25.21
N LEU A 322 -15.96 2.60 -26.33
CA LEU A 322 -14.66 3.24 -26.65
C LEU A 322 -14.63 3.93 -28.01
N ASN A 323 -15.74 3.89 -28.77
CA ASN A 323 -15.87 4.45 -30.11
C ASN A 323 -16.81 5.67 -30.17
N LYS A 324 -17.18 6.23 -29.02
CA LYS A 324 -17.69 7.59 -28.87
C LYS A 324 -16.65 8.38 -28.09
#